data_AF-A0A8C4ST81-F1
#
_entry.id   AF-A0A8C4ST81-F1
#
_cell.length_a   1.000
_cell.length_b   1.000
_cell.length_c   1.000
_cell.angle_alpha   90.00
_cell.angle_beta   90.00
_cell.angle_gamma   90.00
#
_symmetry.space_group_name_H-M   'P 1'
#
loop_
_entity.id
_entity.type
_entity.pdbx_description
1 polymer ?
#
loop_
_entity_poly.entity_id
_entity_poly.type
_entity_poly.pdbx_seq_one_letter_code
_entity_poly.pdbx_strand_id
1 'polypeptide(L)'
;MGLFVVVLCGLSLQVMMGCTGAAKSSRVNLRTFTGCAVREFTFLAKKPGCRGMRITTDACWGRCETWEKPVLDPPYIDAHHQVCTYNETTLVTVKLPHCVPDADPYYTYPVALRCDCGVCSTSSTECETL
;
A
#
# COMPACT_ATOMS: atom_id res chain seq x y z
N MET A 1 -34.67 12.60 -51.12
CA MET A 1 -34.27 12.90 -49.72
C MET A 1 -32.99 12.16 -49.31
N GLY A 2 -31.99 12.03 -50.19
CA GLY A 2 -30.73 11.31 -49.91
C GLY A 2 -29.45 12.13 -50.14
N LEU A 3 -29.53 13.30 -50.77
CA LEU A 3 -28.36 14.15 -51.03
C LEU A 3 -28.09 15.22 -49.94
N PHE A 4 -29.08 15.55 -49.12
CA PHE A 4 -28.92 16.55 -48.04
C PHE A 4 -28.24 16.00 -46.77
N VAL A 5 -28.20 14.68 -46.60
CA VAL A 5 -27.59 14.06 -45.40
C VAL A 5 -26.07 13.95 -45.53
N VAL A 6 -25.53 13.86 -46.75
CA VAL A 6 -24.09 13.68 -46.97
C VAL A 6 -23.31 14.99 -46.80
N VAL A 7 -23.95 16.14 -46.98
CA VAL A 7 -23.27 17.46 -46.90
C VAL A 7 -23.03 17.91 -45.45
N LEU A 8 -23.79 17.41 -44.48
CA LEU A 8 -23.55 17.71 -43.06
C LEU A 8 -22.41 16.88 -42.43
N CYS A 9 -21.90 15.87 -43.14
CA CYS A 9 -20.75 15.08 -42.69
C CYS A 9 -19.40 15.71 -43.06
N GLY A 10 -19.40 16.78 -43.88
CA GLY A 10 -18.18 17.33 -44.48
C GLY A 10 -17.55 18.55 -43.80
N LEU A 11 -18.15 19.14 -42.74
CA LEU A 11 -17.76 20.48 -42.27
C LEU A 11 -17.67 20.67 -40.75
N SER A 12 -17.40 19.62 -39.98
CA SER A 12 -17.05 19.78 -38.56
C SER A 12 -15.86 18.93 -38.17
N LEU A 13 -14.74 19.15 -38.88
CA LEU A 13 -13.42 18.73 -38.44
C LEU A 13 -12.89 19.75 -37.42
N GLN A 14 -13.47 19.81 -36.22
CA GLN A 14 -12.88 20.55 -35.10
C GLN A 14 -12.92 19.75 -33.79
N VAL A 15 -11.76 19.14 -33.53
CA VAL A 15 -11.07 19.08 -32.23
C VAL A 15 -11.89 18.57 -31.03
N MET A 16 -11.90 17.25 -30.85
CA MET A 16 -11.94 16.66 -29.52
C MET A 16 -10.51 16.44 -29.05
N MET A 17 -9.81 17.52 -28.68
CA MET A 17 -8.63 17.42 -27.82
C MET A 17 -9.16 17.11 -26.42
N GLY A 18 -9.43 15.82 -26.17
CA GLY A 18 -9.68 15.35 -24.83
C GLY A 18 -8.50 15.77 -23.97
N CYS A 19 -8.77 16.46 -22.86
CA CYS A 19 -7.77 16.76 -21.85
C CYS A 19 -7.21 15.42 -21.34
N THR A 20 -6.13 14.93 -21.94
CA THR A 20 -5.24 13.99 -21.28
C THR A 20 -4.55 14.80 -20.19
N GLY A 21 -5.27 15.01 -19.10
CA GLY A 21 -4.66 15.39 -17.84
C GLY A 21 -3.74 14.26 -17.45
N ALA A 22 -2.50 14.31 -17.93
CA ALA A 22 -1.43 13.53 -17.37
C ALA A 22 -1.36 13.95 -15.90
N ALA A 23 -1.95 13.14 -15.03
CA ALA A 23 -1.80 13.28 -13.60
C ALA A 23 -0.30 13.23 -13.34
N LYS A 24 0.31 14.41 -13.15
CA LYS A 24 1.72 14.51 -12.79
C LYS A 24 1.83 13.81 -11.45
N SER A 25 2.47 12.64 -11.45
CA SER A 25 2.89 11.97 -10.23
C SER A 25 3.78 12.95 -9.47
N SER A 26 3.20 13.61 -8.48
CA SER A 26 3.92 14.48 -7.57
C SER A 26 4.93 13.61 -6.84
N ARG A 27 6.22 13.97 -6.90
CA ARG A 27 7.22 13.31 -6.07
C ARG A 27 6.93 13.66 -4.62
N VAL A 28 6.28 12.75 -3.91
CA VAL A 28 6.07 12.86 -2.46
C VAL A 28 7.43 12.86 -1.77
N ASN A 29 7.71 13.90 -0.99
CA ASN A 29 8.92 13.94 -0.18
C ASN A 29 8.74 12.99 1.01
N LEU A 30 9.41 11.83 0.94
CA LEU A 30 9.35 10.80 1.97
C LEU A 30 9.77 11.31 3.36
N ARG A 31 10.61 12.35 3.45
CA ARG A 31 11.00 12.91 4.74
C ARG A 31 9.91 13.73 5.42
N THR A 32 8.98 14.30 4.66
CA THR A 32 7.91 15.16 5.18
C THR A 32 6.51 14.56 5.02
N PHE A 33 6.40 13.39 4.40
CA PHE A 33 5.12 12.70 4.24
C PHE A 33 4.49 12.35 5.59
N THR A 34 3.29 12.87 5.83
CA THR A 34 2.40 12.46 6.94
C THR A 34 1.20 11.77 6.31
N GLY A 35 0.89 10.57 6.80
CA GLY A 35 -0.04 9.63 6.20
C GLY A 35 0.53 8.22 6.20
N CYS A 36 -0.32 7.25 5.88
CA CYS A 36 0.03 5.84 5.74
C CYS A 36 -0.29 5.40 4.30
N ALA A 37 0.65 4.73 3.63
CA ALA A 37 0.50 4.37 2.23
C ALA A 37 1.12 3.00 1.92
N VAL A 38 0.60 2.37 0.88
CA VAL A 38 1.18 1.17 0.28
C VAL A 38 2.46 1.55 -0.46
N ARG A 39 3.55 0.84 -0.18
CA ARG A 39 4.85 1.04 -0.84
C ARG A 39 5.59 -0.27 -1.01
N GLU A 40 6.43 -0.30 -2.04
CA GLU A 40 7.33 -1.41 -2.29
C GLU A 40 8.38 -1.54 -1.16
N PHE A 41 8.51 -2.75 -0.63
CA PHE A 41 9.47 -3.14 0.40
C PHE A 41 10.09 -4.49 0.04
N THR A 42 11.38 -4.65 0.35
CA THR A 42 12.12 -5.87 0.05
C THR A 42 12.62 -6.51 1.35
N PHE A 43 12.18 -7.74 1.61
CA PHE A 43 12.61 -8.52 2.77
C PHE A 43 13.33 -9.79 2.36
N LEU A 44 14.04 -10.42 3.31
CA LEU A 44 14.69 -11.71 3.11
C LEU A 44 13.79 -12.82 3.67
N ALA A 45 13.11 -13.54 2.81
CA ALA A 45 12.32 -14.71 3.20
C ALA A 45 13.27 -15.85 3.58
N LYS A 46 13.05 -16.41 4.77
CA LYS A 46 13.81 -17.55 5.31
C LYS A 46 12.85 -18.64 5.74
N LYS A 47 13.16 -19.87 5.37
CA LYS A 47 12.46 -21.07 5.82
C LYS A 47 13.50 -22.15 6.14
N PRO A 48 13.36 -22.88 7.25
CA PRO A 48 14.25 -23.99 7.57
C PRO A 48 14.37 -24.97 6.40
N GLY A 49 15.59 -25.39 6.07
CA GLY A 49 15.85 -26.33 4.98
C GLY A 49 15.91 -25.74 3.56
N CYS A 50 15.67 -24.43 3.38
CA CYS A 50 15.76 -23.75 2.08
C CYS A 50 16.79 -22.61 2.09
N ARG A 51 17.33 -22.25 0.92
CA ARG A 51 18.12 -21.02 0.78
C ARG A 51 17.19 -19.81 0.85
N GLY A 52 17.58 -18.81 1.64
CA GLY A 52 16.83 -17.55 1.74
C GLY A 52 16.78 -16.78 0.41
N MET A 53 15.67 -16.11 0.15
CA MET A 53 15.40 -15.35 -1.08
C MET A 53 14.92 -13.95 -0.76
N ARG A 54 15.42 -12.93 -1.48
CA ARG A 54 14.88 -11.58 -1.38
C ARG A 54 13.57 -11.51 -2.15
N ILE A 55 12.52 -11.02 -1.48
CA ILE A 55 11.20 -10.84 -2.06
C ILE A 55 10.88 -9.35 -1.99
N THR A 56 10.51 -8.79 -3.13
CA THR A 56 9.97 -7.44 -3.25
C THR A 56 8.45 -7.53 -3.25
N THR A 57 7.79 -6.78 -2.38
CA THR A 57 6.33 -6.80 -2.24
C THR A 57 5.78 -5.47 -1.75
N ASP A 58 4.48 -5.29 -1.84
CA ASP A 58 3.78 -4.12 -1.31
C ASP A 58 3.52 -4.28 0.19
N ALA A 59 3.92 -3.27 0.95
CA ALA A 59 3.82 -3.19 2.40
C ALA A 59 3.37 -1.80 2.86
N CYS A 60 2.97 -1.68 4.12
CA CYS A 60 2.55 -0.40 4.69
C CYS A 60 3.74 0.42 5.21
N TRP A 61 3.76 1.71 4.86
CA TRP A 61 4.79 2.63 5.31
C TRP A 61 4.23 4.06 5.43
N GLY A 62 4.64 4.76 6.49
CA GLY A 62 4.17 6.12 6.72
C GLY A 62 4.41 6.64 8.13
N ARG A 63 3.84 7.80 8.41
CA ARG A 63 3.79 8.45 9.73
C ARG A 63 2.37 8.89 10.02
N CYS A 64 1.84 8.45 11.16
CA CYS A 64 0.49 8.80 11.58
C CYS A 64 0.51 9.97 12.55
N GLU A 65 -0.54 10.78 12.52
CA GLU A 65 -0.71 11.86 13.48
C GLU A 65 -1.12 11.28 14.83
N THR A 66 -0.38 11.66 15.86
CA THR A 66 -0.63 11.25 17.24
C THR A 66 -0.68 12.48 18.13
N TRP A 67 -1.42 12.38 19.23
CA TRP A 67 -1.51 13.45 20.21
C TRP A 67 -1.88 12.90 21.58
N GLU A 68 -1.50 13.66 22.60
CA GLU A 68 -1.97 13.49 23.97
C GLU A 68 -2.54 14.83 24.43
N LYS A 69 -3.75 14.81 24.97
CA LYS A 69 -4.47 16.00 25.43
C LYS A 69 -4.69 15.88 26.94
N PRO A 70 -4.23 16.84 27.74
CA PRO A 70 -4.59 16.89 29.15
C PRO A 70 -6.10 17.06 29.35
N VAL A 71 -6.68 16.30 30.26
CA VAL A 71 -8.09 16.38 30.66
C VAL A 71 -8.22 16.51 32.18
N LEU A 72 -9.37 17.03 32.65
CA LEU A 72 -9.56 17.34 34.08
C LEU A 72 -9.89 16.11 34.93
N ASP A 73 -10.51 15.09 34.33
CA ASP A 73 -10.88 13.87 35.03
C ASP A 73 -9.80 12.79 34.86
N PRO A 74 -9.60 11.89 35.85
CA PRO A 74 -8.72 10.73 35.70
C PRO A 74 -9.06 9.93 34.43
N PRO A 75 -8.06 9.47 33.63
CA PRO A 75 -6.63 9.40 33.92
C PRO A 75 -5.84 10.69 33.61
N TYR A 76 -6.51 11.84 33.47
CA TYR A 76 -5.95 13.17 33.21
C TYR A 76 -5.29 13.36 31.84
N ILE A 77 -5.28 12.31 31.01
CA ILE A 77 -4.76 12.33 29.63
C ILE A 77 -5.75 11.59 28.74
N ASP A 78 -6.15 12.23 27.64
CA ASP A 78 -6.77 11.59 26.49
C ASP A 78 -5.68 11.37 25.43
N ALA A 79 -5.48 10.14 24.99
CA ALA A 79 -4.35 9.76 24.14
C ALA A 79 -4.82 9.12 22.84
N HIS A 80 -4.29 9.62 21.73
CA HIS A 80 -4.56 9.13 20.40
C HIS A 80 -3.25 8.63 19.76
N HIS A 81 -2.94 7.37 20.03
CA HIS A 81 -1.74 6.71 19.53
C HIS A 81 -2.10 5.77 18.39
N GLN A 82 -1.76 6.21 17.17
CA GLN A 82 -1.94 5.45 15.94
C GLN A 82 -0.60 5.10 15.32
N VAL A 83 -0.56 3.95 14.65
CA VAL A 83 0.57 3.50 13.84
C VAL A 83 0.10 3.27 12.41
N CYS A 84 1.03 3.32 11.45
CA CYS A 84 0.74 2.95 10.08
C CYS A 84 0.70 1.42 9.98
N THR A 85 -0.47 0.85 9.68
CA THR A 85 -0.69 -0.59 9.70
C THR A 85 -1.47 -1.07 8.47
N TYR A 86 -1.50 -2.38 8.29
CA TYR A 86 -2.28 -3.04 7.25
C TYR A 86 -3.77 -2.93 7.59
N ASN A 87 -4.54 -2.47 6.62
CA ASN A 87 -6.00 -2.44 6.72
C ASN A 87 -6.63 -3.56 5.89
N GLU A 88 -6.13 -3.78 4.68
CA GLU A 88 -6.58 -4.84 3.78
C GLU A 88 -5.37 -5.55 3.19
N THR A 89 -5.40 -6.89 3.22
CA THR A 89 -4.28 -7.73 2.74
C THR A 89 -4.77 -8.90 1.91
N THR A 90 -3.85 -9.43 1.11
CA THR A 90 -4.02 -10.73 0.44
C THR A 90 -2.81 -11.60 0.69
N LEU A 91 -2.98 -12.93 0.67
CA LEU A 91 -1.89 -13.88 0.86
C LEU A 91 -1.32 -14.29 -0.50
N VAL A 92 0.00 -14.20 -0.63
CA VAL A 92 0.74 -14.66 -1.81
C VAL A 92 1.69 -15.77 -1.39
N THR A 93 1.87 -16.76 -2.26
CA THR A 93 2.77 -17.89 -2.04
C THR A 93 3.84 -17.94 -3.13
N VAL A 94 5.09 -18.07 -2.73
CA VAL A 94 6.25 -18.21 -3.64
C VAL A 94 7.03 -19.48 -3.33
N LYS A 95 7.83 -19.94 -4.30
CA LYS A 95 8.71 -21.10 -4.12
C LYS A 95 10.14 -20.64 -3.81
N LEU A 96 10.68 -21.07 -2.68
CA LEU A 96 12.07 -20.79 -2.30
C LEU A 96 13.05 -21.72 -3.05
N PRO A 97 14.26 -21.22 -3.38
CA PRO A 97 15.26 -21.99 -4.11
C PRO A 97 16.07 -22.91 -3.18
N HIS A 98 16.66 -23.96 -3.77
CA HIS A 98 17.64 -24.84 -3.13
C HIS A 98 17.21 -25.39 -1.76
N CYS A 99 16.04 -26.02 -1.71
CA CYS A 99 15.58 -26.73 -0.53
C CYS A 99 16.18 -28.14 -0.46
N VAL A 100 16.40 -28.64 0.76
CA VAL A 100 16.75 -30.04 1.01
C VAL A 100 15.58 -30.96 0.63
N PRO A 101 15.83 -32.26 0.37
CA PRO A 101 14.76 -33.24 0.22
C PRO A 101 13.81 -33.19 1.43
N ASP A 102 12.50 -33.33 1.19
CA ASP A 102 11.41 -33.29 2.18
C ASP A 102 11.11 -31.93 2.85
N ALA A 103 11.88 -30.88 2.58
CA ALA A 103 11.50 -29.53 2.99
C ALA A 103 10.41 -28.97 2.07
N ASP A 104 9.34 -28.41 2.65
CA ASP A 104 8.32 -27.69 1.89
C ASP A 104 8.91 -26.39 1.30
N PRO A 105 8.97 -26.23 -0.03
CA PRO A 105 9.60 -25.07 -0.64
C PRO A 105 8.68 -23.84 -0.69
N TYR A 106 7.40 -23.94 -0.33
CA TYR A 106 6.45 -22.83 -0.46
C TYR A 106 6.49 -21.89 0.74
N TYR A 107 6.48 -20.59 0.48
CA TYR A 107 6.51 -19.53 1.50
C TYR A 107 5.34 -18.58 1.25
N THR A 108 4.45 -18.47 2.22
CA THR A 108 3.22 -17.64 2.15
C THR A 108 3.36 -16.42 3.05
N TYR A 109 2.98 -15.25 2.54
CA TYR A 109 3.08 -13.99 3.27
C TYR A 109 1.98 -12.99 2.86
N PRO A 110 1.64 -12.02 3.72
CA PRO A 110 0.66 -10.99 3.40
C PRO A 110 1.25 -9.90 2.50
N VAL A 111 0.44 -9.42 1.56
CA VAL A 111 0.71 -8.26 0.69
C VAL A 111 -0.31 -7.17 1.01
N ALA A 112 0.14 -5.93 1.16
CA ALA A 112 -0.75 -4.80 1.43
C ALA A 112 -1.59 -4.44 0.19
N LEU A 113 -2.91 -4.44 0.34
CA LEU A 113 -3.84 -3.84 -0.61
C LEU A 113 -4.23 -2.42 -0.19
N ARG A 114 -4.39 -2.22 1.12
CA ARG A 114 -4.66 -0.90 1.74
C ARG A 114 -3.95 -0.78 3.08
N CYS A 115 -3.51 0.44 3.38
CA CYS A 115 -2.83 0.81 4.61
C CYS A 115 -3.52 2.01 5.23
N ASP A 116 -3.67 2.01 6.55
CA ASP A 116 -4.33 3.09 7.30
C ASP A 116 -3.57 3.41 8.59
N CYS A 117 -3.85 4.60 9.13
CA CYS A 117 -3.47 4.95 10.48
C CYS A 117 -4.52 4.40 11.46
N GLY A 118 -4.08 3.56 12.38
CA GLY A 118 -4.98 2.91 13.34
C GLY A 118 -4.25 2.42 14.58
N VAL A 119 -5.02 1.88 15.52
CA VAL A 119 -4.45 1.24 16.72
C VAL A 119 -3.71 -0.02 16.30
N CYS A 120 -2.54 -0.26 16.90
CA CYS A 120 -1.81 -1.50 16.65
C CYS A 120 -2.57 -2.70 17.23
N SER A 121 -2.89 -3.69 16.39
CA SER A 121 -3.59 -4.89 16.80
C SER A 121 -2.63 -6.02 17.14
N THR A 122 -2.55 -6.39 18.42
CA THR A 122 -1.69 -7.48 18.90
C THR A 122 -2.15 -8.88 18.45
N SER A 123 -3.34 -9.00 17.87
CA SER A 123 -3.84 -10.27 17.34
C SER A 123 -3.13 -10.71 16.05
N SER A 124 -2.60 -9.77 15.28
CA SER A 124 -2.01 -10.01 13.95
C SER A 124 -0.65 -9.34 13.76
N THR A 125 -0.23 -8.50 14.70
CA THR A 125 0.95 -7.65 14.57
C THR A 125 1.66 -7.53 15.91
N GLU A 126 2.97 -7.69 15.91
CA GLU A 126 3.80 -7.42 17.07
C GLU A 126 3.95 -5.91 17.24
N CYS A 127 3.37 -5.38 18.31
CA CYS A 127 3.33 -3.95 18.59
C CYS A 127 4.52 -3.56 19.46
N GLU A 128 5.67 -3.35 18.83
CA GLU A 128 6.91 -3.00 19.50
C GLU A 128 7.32 -1.54 19.23
N THR A 129 7.97 -0.91 20.22
CA THR A 129 8.66 0.37 20.07
C THR A 129 10.14 0.11 19.80
N LEU A 130 10.66 0.59 18.67
CA LEU A 130 12.10 0.56 18.34
C LEU A 130 12.87 1.70 19.02
#